data_AF-A0A949K8E2-F1
#
_entry.id   AF-A0A949K8E2-F1
#
_cell.length_a   1.000
_cell.length_b   1.000
_cell.length_c   1.000
_cell.angle_alpha   90.00
_cell.angle_beta   90.00
_cell.angle_gamma   90.00
#
_symmetry.space_group_name_H-M   'P 1'
#
loop_
_entity.id
_entity.type
_entity.pdbx_description
1 polymer ?
#
loop_
_entity_poly.entity_id
_entity_poly.type
_entity_poly.pdbx_seq_one_letter_code
_entity_poly.pdbx_strand_id
1 'polypeptide(L)' 'MKCQVVLEYAGRQVCEKEVIDHVKSIWLEAGNKVKDIKTMDVYLKPEENMIYYVINETETGSFPM' A
#
# COMPACT_ATOMS: atom_id res chain seq x y z
N MET A 1 -10.65 -9.93 16.59
CA MET A 1 -11.63 -9.28 15.69
C MET A 1 -10.96 -9.16 14.33
N LYS A 2 -11.50 -9.78 13.27
CA LYS A 2 -10.93 -9.70 11.92
C LYS A 2 -11.64 -8.55 11.21
N CYS A 3 -11.16 -7.32 11.41
CA CYS A 3 -11.63 -6.19 10.62
C CYS A 3 -10.95 -6.31 9.25
N GLN A 4 -11.74 -6.45 8.19
CA GLN A 4 -11.25 -6.53 6.82
C GLN A 4 -11.90 -5.37 6.06
N VAL A 5 -11.10 -4.39 5.68
CA VAL A 5 -11.53 -3.29 4.82
C VAL A 5 -11.20 -3.66 3.38
N VAL A 6 -12.20 -3.61 2.51
CA VAL A 6 -12.08 -3.88 1.08
C VAL A 6 -12.64 -2.69 0.32
N LEU A 7 -11.87 -2.20 -0.64
CA LEU A 7 -12.34 -1.22 -1.61
C LEU A 7 -12.89 -1.95 -2.84
N GLU A 8 -14.16 -1.75 -3.14
CA GLU A 8 -14.79 -2.26 -4.36
C GLU A 8 -15.07 -1.11 -5.33
N TYR A 9 -14.55 -1.18 -6.55
CA TYR A 9 -14.82 -0.20 -7.60
C TYR A 9 -14.75 -0.85 -8.98
N ALA A 10 -15.66 -0.48 -9.89
CA ALA A 10 -15.66 -0.98 -11.27
C ALA A 10 -15.51 -2.51 -11.43
N GLY A 11 -16.05 -3.31 -10.48
CA GLY A 11 -15.93 -4.77 -10.47
C GLY A 11 -14.59 -5.32 -9.97
N ARG A 12 -13.69 -4.48 -9.46
CA ARG A 12 -12.44 -4.84 -8.79
C ARG A 12 -12.61 -4.77 -7.28
N GLN A 13 -11.83 -5.58 -6.57
CA GLN A 13 -11.74 -5.58 -5.11
C GLN A 13 -10.27 -5.43 -4.71
N VAL A 14 -9.97 -4.49 -3.83
CA VAL A 14 -8.63 -4.26 -3.28
C VAL A 14 -8.71 -4.38 -1.76
N CYS A 15 -7.98 -5.33 -1.18
CA CYS A 15 -7.95 -5.55 0.26
C CYS A 15 -6.85 -4.71 0.90
N GLU A 16 -7.16 -3.95 1.96
CA GLU A 16 -6.19 -3.11 2.66
C GLU A 16 -4.93 -3.89 3.06
N LYS A 17 -5.12 -5.12 3.56
CA LYS A 17 -4.00 -5.97 3.97
C LYS A 17 -3.07 -6.32 2.80
N GLU A 18 -3.63 -6.65 1.64
CA GLU A 18 -2.85 -7.00 0.45
C GLU A 18 -2.04 -5.80 -0.03
N VAL A 19 -2.63 -4.59 0.02
CA VAL A 19 -1.93 -3.35 -0.30
C VAL A 19 -0.76 -3.11 0.66
N ILE A 20 -0.99 -3.23 1.96
CA ILE A 20 0.04 -3.07 2.99
C ILE A 20 1.17 -4.09 2.80
N ASP A 21 0.84 -5.36 2.54
CA ASP A 21 1.82 -6.41 2.34
C ASP A 21 2.64 -6.16 1.06
N HIS A 22 2.02 -5.63 0.01
CA HIS A 22 2.71 -5.26 -1.24
C HIS A 22 3.68 -4.08 -1.03
N VAL A 23 3.25 -3.01 -0.35
CA VAL A 23 4.12 -1.86 0.00
C VAL A 23 5.35 -2.33 0.78
N LYS A 24 5.16 -3.24 1.74
CA LYS A 24 6.27 -3.84 2.50
C LYS A 24 7.20 -4.70 1.63
N SER A 25 6.67 -5.41 0.64
CA SER A 25 7.49 -6.17 -0.32
C SER A 25 8.41 -5.24 -1.11
N ILE A 26 7.86 -4.15 -1.68
CA ILE A 26 8.64 -3.15 -2.42
C ILE A 26 9.75 -2.56 -1.52
N TRP A 27 9.43 -2.23 -0.27
CA TRP A 27 10.40 -1.71 0.70
C TRP A 27 11.55 -2.70 0.97
N LEU A 28 11.24 -3.98 1.13
CA LEU A 28 12.22 -5.06 1.32
C LEU A 28 13.08 -5.29 0.06
N GLU A 29 12.45 -5.27 -1.12
CA GLU A 29 13.12 -5.41 -2.42
C GLU A 29 14.09 -4.25 -2.70
N ALA A 30 13.81 -3.05 -2.16
CA ALA A 30 14.72 -1.91 -2.15
C ALA A 30 15.91 -2.08 -1.17
N GLY A 31 16.01 -3.21 -0.46
CA GLY A 31 17.11 -3.53 0.46
C GLY A 31 16.91 -3.06 1.90
N ASN A 32 15.75 -2.50 2.23
CA ASN A 32 15.44 -2.03 3.57
C ASN A 32 14.86 -3.15 4.45
N LYS A 33 14.61 -2.87 5.74
CA LYS A 33 13.97 -3.82 6.66
C LYS A 33 12.61 -3.30 7.11
N VAL A 34 11.63 -4.19 7.26
CA VAL A 34 10.28 -3.84 7.75
C VAL A 34 10.32 -3.13 9.10
N LYS A 35 11.27 -3.50 9.98
CA LYS A 35 11.45 -2.84 11.28
C LYS A 35 11.86 -1.36 11.19
N ASP A 36 12.34 -0.92 10.03
CA ASP A 36 12.76 0.47 9.80
C ASP A 36 11.58 1.35 9.34
N ILE A 37 10.42 0.75 9.08
CA ILE A 37 9.16 1.48 8.81
C ILE A 37 8.60 1.98 10.14
N LYS A 38 8.56 3.29 10.32
CA LYS A 38 7.96 4.00 11.46
C LYS A 38 6.55 4.48 11.15
N THR A 39 6.36 5.04 9.96
CA THR A 39 5.08 5.52 9.44
C THR A 39 4.89 5.02 8.02
N MET A 40 3.64 4.80 7.64
CA MET A 40 3.28 4.35 6.30
C MET A 40 1.87 4.84 5.99
N ASP A 41 1.78 5.81 5.09
CA ASP A 41 0.51 6.31 4.57
C ASP A 41 0.28 5.71 3.19
N VAL A 42 -0.96 5.27 2.92
CA VAL A 42 -1.34 4.66 1.66
C VAL A 42 -2.60 5.34 1.14
N TYR A 43 -2.55 5.77 -0.12
CA TYR A 43 -3.64 6.43 -0.81
C TYR A 43 -4.08 5.59 -2.00
N LEU A 44 -5.34 5.17 -1.98
CA LEU A 44 -5.97 4.48 -3.08
C LEU A 44 -6.65 5.53 -3.97
N LYS A 45 -6.24 5.62 -5.24
CA LYS A 45 -6.85 6.51 -6.24
C LYS A 45 -7.46 5.71 -7.41
N PRO A 46 -8.70 5.19 -7.26
CA PRO A 46 -9.34 4.33 -8.25
C PRO A 46 -9.52 4.99 -9.62
N GLU A 47 -9.75 6.30 -9.63
CA GLU A 47 -9.85 7.13 -10.85
C GLU A 47 -8.59 7.03 -11.73
N GLU A 48 -7.43 6.78 -11.13
CA GLU A 48 -6.15 6.61 -11.84
C GLU A 48 -5.74 5.13 -11.96
N ASN A 49 -6.48 4.20 -11.36
CA ASN A 49 -6.09 2.79 -11.19
C ASN A 49 -4.71 2.66 -10.50
N MET A 50 -4.42 3.53 -9.53
CA MET A 50 -3.10 3.61 -8.87
C MET A 50 -3.20 3.66 -7.35
N ILE A 51 -2.26 2.99 -6.70
CA ILE A 51 -1.99 3.07 -5.27
C ILE A 51 -0.71 3.87 -5.07
N TYR A 52 -0.76 4.84 -4.17
CA TYR A 52 0.39 5.65 -3.76
C TYR A 52 0.73 5.35 -2.30
N TYR A 53 2.01 5.39 -1.96
CA TYR A 53 2.45 5.23 -0.59
C TYR A 53 3.55 6.22 -0.20
N VAL A 54 3.62 6.52 1.09
CA VAL A 54 4.68 7.30 1.73
C VAL A 54 5.14 6.55 2.97
N ILE A 55 6.40 6.13 2.99
CA ILE A 55 7.06 5.48 4.13
C ILE A 55 7.96 6.50 4.81
N ASN A 56 7.89 6.56 6.14
CA ASN A 56 8.74 7.44 6.96
C ASN A 56 8.67 8.92 6.56
N GLU A 57 7.54 9.37 6.00
CA GLU A 57 7.29 10.73 5.51
C GLU A 57 8.21 11.18 4.35
N THR A 58 9.14 10.33 3.89
CA THR A 58 10.17 10.68 2.89
C THR A 58 10.17 9.78 1.67
N GLU A 59 9.98 8.48 1.87
CA GLU A 59 10.12 7.47 0.82
C GLU A 59 8.78 7.28 0.13
N THR A 60 8.69 7.68 -1.13
CA THR A 60 7.43 7.66 -1.87
C THR A 60 7.48 6.66 -3.01
N GLY A 61 6.31 6.16 -3.39
CA GLY A 61 6.19 5.34 -4.58
C GLY A 61 4.74 5.06 -4.94
N SER A 62 4.56 4.33 -6.03
CA SER A 62 3.25 3.95 -6.51
C SER A 62 3.28 2.65 -7.30
N PHE A 63 2.13 1.98 -7.37
CA PHE A 63 1.92 0.80 -8.19
C PHE A 63 0.45 0.69 -8.64
N PRO A 64 0.18 -0.01 -9.75
CA PRO A 64 -1.20 -0.20 -10.23
C PRO A 64 -2.08 -0.98 -9.23
N MET A 65 -3.37 -0.61 -9.16
CA MET A 65 -4.41 -1.40 -8.48
C MET A 65 -4.75 -2.69 -9.22
#